data_AF-A0A3B9GPK5-F1
#
_entry.id   AF-A0A3B9GPK5-F1
#
_cell.length_a   1.000
_cell.length_b   1.000
_cell.length_c   1.000
_cell.angle_alpha   90.00
_cell.angle_beta   90.00
_cell.angle_gamma   90.00
#
_symmetry.space_group_name_H-M   'P 1'
#
loop_
_entity.id
_entity.type
_entity.pdbx_description
1 polymer ?
#
loop_
_entity_poly.entity_id
_entity_poly.type
_entity_poly.pdbx_seq_one_letter_code
_entity_poly.pdbx_strand_id
1 'polypeptide(L)'
;MFKAFIGYHLEEQRRNAKYLRREATKYQRLIKLIFCVIMMLVLWNIPAEYFGMSDLTVVEQRTISVFCFATIMWILEPVPAWNTSVTAIVILLFCVSDSALWCMKDGYTPETLGVLLSHKKIMACFADPIIMLFIGGFILAIGATKSGLDVKLARVLLKPFGTKSENVLLGFLLVTGLFSMFLSNTATAAMMLTFLAPVLKSLPANG
;
A
#
# COMPACT_ATOMS: atom_id res chain seq x y z
N MET A 1 -41.58 8.19 14.43
CA MET A 1 -42.55 8.94 13.63
C MET A 1 -42.32 8.88 12.10
N PHE A 2 -41.21 8.32 11.58
CA PHE A 2 -40.88 8.31 10.13
C PHE A 2 -41.30 7.05 9.32
N LYS A 3 -41.98 6.06 9.92
CA LYS A 3 -42.33 4.79 9.25
C LYS A 3 -43.50 4.89 8.24
N ALA A 4 -44.15 6.05 8.13
CA ALA A 4 -45.35 6.25 7.30
C ALA A 4 -45.07 6.72 5.86
N PHE A 5 -43.81 6.87 5.45
CA PHE A 5 -43.44 7.33 4.11
C PHE A 5 -43.46 6.18 3.08
N ILE A 6 -44.07 6.40 1.91
CA ILE A 6 -44.32 5.39 0.83
C ILE A 6 -43.04 4.80 0.18
N GLY A 7 -41.85 5.07 0.71
CA GLY A 7 -40.58 4.45 0.31
C GLY A 7 -39.70 4.00 1.47
N TYR A 8 -40.20 4.03 2.71
CA TYR A 8 -39.42 3.72 3.91
C TYR A 8 -38.86 2.29 3.89
N HIS A 9 -39.64 1.32 3.40
CA HIS A 9 -39.20 -0.08 3.29
C HIS A 9 -38.02 -0.25 2.30
N LEU A 10 -37.93 0.57 1.24
CA LEU A 10 -36.85 0.50 0.25
C LEU A 10 -35.54 1.05 0.84
N GLU A 11 -35.61 2.18 1.56
CA GLU A 11 -34.47 2.75 2.27
C GLU A 11 -33.98 1.85 3.42
N GLU A 12 -34.90 1.21 4.14
CA GLU A 12 -34.57 0.23 5.17
C GLU A 12 -33.88 -1.00 4.58
N GLN A 13 -34.39 -1.55 3.46
CA GLN A 13 -33.72 -2.64 2.76
C GLN A 13 -32.35 -2.23 2.20
N ARG A 14 -32.20 -1.03 1.63
CA ARG A 14 -30.90 -0.50 1.19
C ARG A 14 -29.92 -0.37 2.35
N ARG A 15 -30.37 0.14 3.50
CA ARG A 15 -29.56 0.28 4.72
C ARG A 15 -29.13 -1.09 5.24
N ASN A 16 -30.05 -2.05 5.30
CA ASN A 16 -29.78 -3.42 5.73
C ASN A 16 -28.84 -4.13 4.75
N ALA A 17 -29.02 -3.98 3.44
CA ALA A 17 -28.11 -4.53 2.44
C ALA A 17 -26.70 -3.91 2.53
N LYS A 18 -26.58 -2.59 2.74
CA LYS A 18 -25.30 -1.93 3.00
C LYS A 18 -24.65 -2.44 4.29
N TYR A 19 -25.43 -2.67 5.35
CA TYR A 19 -24.96 -3.24 6.60
C TYR A 19 -24.44 -4.68 6.42
N LEU A 20 -25.23 -5.58 5.81
CA LEU A 20 -24.85 -6.96 5.53
C LEU A 20 -23.61 -7.06 4.64
N ARG A 21 -23.50 -6.21 3.61
CA ARG A 21 -22.29 -6.13 2.78
C ARG A 21 -21.07 -5.72 3.61
N ARG A 22 -21.19 -4.70 4.47
CA ARG A 22 -20.10 -4.27 5.36
C ARG A 22 -19.70 -5.38 6.32
N GLU A 23 -20.66 -6.06 6.94
CA GLU A 23 -20.43 -7.23 7.80
C GLU A 23 -19.70 -8.33 7.04
N ALA A 24 -20.21 -8.76 5.89
CA ALA A 24 -19.59 -9.79 5.06
C ALA A 24 -18.14 -9.46 4.68
N THR A 25 -17.86 -8.20 4.31
CA THR A 25 -16.49 -7.75 4.05
C THR A 25 -15.61 -7.81 5.30
N LYS A 26 -16.12 -7.46 6.48
CA LYS A 26 -15.38 -7.59 7.75
C LYS A 26 -15.04 -9.05 8.03
N TYR A 27 -16.01 -9.95 7.93
CA TYR A 27 -15.79 -11.39 8.15
C TYR A 27 -14.77 -11.96 7.17
N GLN A 28 -14.86 -11.60 5.88
CA GLN A 28 -13.88 -12.04 4.88
C GLN A 28 -12.46 -11.56 5.22
N ARG A 29 -12.29 -10.30 5.66
CA ARG A 29 -10.99 -9.78 6.11
C ARG A 29 -10.49 -10.49 7.35
N LEU A 30 -11.36 -10.77 8.31
CA LEU A 30 -11.02 -11.50 9.54
C LEU A 30 -10.56 -12.92 9.23
N ILE A 31 -11.28 -13.66 8.37
CA ILE A 31 -10.92 -15.02 7.95
C ILE A 31 -9.53 -15.03 7.28
N LYS A 32 -9.30 -14.10 6.34
CA LYS A 32 -7.98 -13.94 5.69
C LYS A 32 -6.88 -13.65 6.70
N LEU A 33 -7.12 -12.78 7.67
CA LEU A 33 -6.14 -12.44 8.70
C LEU A 33 -5.83 -13.62 9.61
N ILE A 34 -6.86 -14.36 10.05
CA ILE A 34 -6.69 -15.60 10.83
C ILE A 34 -5.85 -16.60 10.04
N PHE A 35 -6.14 -16.78 8.75
CA PHE A 35 -5.34 -17.65 7.88
C PHE A 35 -3.86 -17.23 7.83
N CYS A 36 -3.56 -15.94 7.63
CA CYS A 36 -2.17 -15.44 7.63
C CYS A 36 -1.46 -15.72 8.97
N VAL A 37 -2.13 -15.47 10.09
CA VAL A 37 -1.56 -15.69 11.43
C VAL A 37 -1.34 -17.17 11.68
N ILE A 38 -2.27 -18.05 11.31
CA ILE A 38 -2.09 -19.50 11.40
C ILE A 38 -0.88 -19.94 10.60
N MET A 39 -0.75 -19.47 9.35
CA MET A 39 0.40 -19.83 8.50
C MET A 39 1.72 -19.37 9.11
N MET A 40 1.76 -18.16 9.69
CA MET A 40 2.93 -17.67 10.42
C MET A 40 3.27 -18.58 11.61
N LEU A 41 2.28 -18.91 12.44
CA LEU A 41 2.49 -19.75 13.63
C LEU A 41 2.94 -21.17 13.24
N VAL A 42 2.43 -21.71 12.14
CA VAL A 42 2.87 -23.00 11.61
C VAL A 42 4.35 -22.93 11.23
N LEU A 43 4.75 -21.96 10.39
CA LEU A 43 6.16 -21.77 10.01
C LEU A 43 7.08 -21.49 11.22
N TRP A 44 6.55 -20.78 12.22
CA TRP A 44 7.27 -20.44 13.44
C TRP A 44 7.59 -21.66 14.32
N ASN A 45 6.73 -22.68 14.31
CA ASN A 45 6.87 -23.86 15.18
C ASN A 45 7.37 -25.11 14.45
N ILE A 46 7.49 -25.08 13.12
CA ILE A 46 8.06 -26.19 12.35
C ILE A 46 9.55 -26.38 12.71
N PRO A 47 10.03 -27.61 12.97
CA PRO A 47 11.45 -27.84 13.20
C PRO A 47 12.32 -27.40 12.01
N ALA A 48 13.48 -26.82 12.29
CA ALA A 48 14.44 -26.33 11.29
C ALA A 48 14.79 -27.37 10.20
N GLU A 49 14.76 -28.66 10.54
CA GLU A 49 15.05 -29.78 9.63
C GLU A 49 14.12 -29.82 8.40
N TYR A 50 12.87 -29.39 8.53
CA TYR A 50 11.90 -29.40 7.42
C TYR A 50 12.17 -28.31 6.37
N PHE A 51 12.99 -27.32 6.69
CA PHE A 51 13.36 -26.27 5.74
C PHE A 51 14.43 -26.73 4.74
N GLY A 52 15.02 -27.93 4.92
CA GLY A 52 16.03 -28.49 4.01
C GLY A 52 17.37 -27.75 4.03
N MET A 53 17.59 -26.90 5.04
CA MET A 53 18.82 -26.15 5.26
C MET A 53 19.56 -26.75 6.46
N SER A 54 20.81 -27.18 6.27
CA SER A 54 21.67 -27.62 7.38
C SER A 54 22.00 -26.43 8.29
N ASP A 55 21.81 -26.59 9.60
CA ASP A 55 22.17 -25.63 10.66
C ASP A 55 21.42 -24.30 10.69
N LEU A 56 20.11 -24.31 10.42
CA LEU A 56 19.29 -23.10 10.53
C LEU A 56 19.09 -22.67 11.99
N THR A 57 19.45 -21.42 12.30
CA THR A 57 19.26 -20.85 13.64
C THR A 57 17.79 -20.47 13.89
N VAL A 58 17.41 -20.38 15.17
CA VAL A 58 16.06 -19.99 15.57
C VAL A 58 15.70 -18.58 15.09
N VAL A 59 16.66 -17.65 15.10
CA VAL A 59 16.47 -16.29 14.58
C VAL A 59 16.20 -16.27 13.08
N GLU A 60 16.92 -17.07 12.30
CA GLU A 60 16.72 -17.16 10.84
C GLU A 60 15.34 -17.75 10.52
N GLN A 61 14.94 -18.82 11.21
CA GLN A 61 13.61 -19.41 11.05
C GLN A 61 12.48 -18.41 11.35
N ARG A 62 12.60 -17.65 12.43
CA ARG A 62 11.62 -16.60 12.78
C ARG A 62 11.56 -15.53 11.69
N THR A 63 12.71 -15.13 11.15
CA THR A 63 12.80 -14.14 10.07
C THR A 63 12.08 -14.63 8.81
N ILE A 64 12.29 -15.90 8.42
CA ILE A 64 11.58 -16.53 7.30
C ILE A 64 10.07 -16.56 7.56
N SER A 65 9.65 -16.90 8.78
CA SER A 65 8.24 -16.95 9.17
C SER A 65 7.57 -15.58 9.05
N VAL A 66 8.22 -14.52 9.52
CA VAL A 66 7.73 -13.13 9.38
C VAL A 66 7.72 -12.68 7.92
N PHE A 67 8.72 -13.07 7.14
CA PHE A 67 8.76 -12.76 5.70
C PHE A 67 7.59 -13.41 4.96
N CYS A 68 7.37 -14.71 5.13
CA CYS A 68 6.24 -15.41 4.52
C CYS A 68 4.90 -14.83 4.97
N PHE A 69 4.77 -14.48 6.26
CA PHE A 69 3.59 -13.79 6.78
C PHE A 69 3.34 -12.45 6.06
N ALA A 70 4.37 -11.61 5.91
CA ALA A 70 4.26 -10.33 5.23
C ALA A 70 3.87 -10.51 3.75
N THR A 71 4.49 -11.46 3.04
CA THR A 71 4.16 -11.78 1.65
C THR A 71 2.71 -12.21 1.49
N ILE A 72 2.21 -13.11 2.35
CA ILE A 72 0.82 -13.58 2.28
C ILE A 72 -0.15 -12.44 2.64
N MET A 73 0.18 -11.60 3.63
CA MET A 73 -0.62 -10.42 3.95
C MET A 73 -0.67 -9.41 2.80
N TRP A 74 0.41 -9.21 2.05
CA TRP A 74 0.39 -8.36 0.84
C TRP A 74 -0.45 -8.97 -0.29
N ILE A 75 -0.42 -10.28 -0.49
CA ILE A 75 -1.20 -10.94 -1.54
C ILE A 75 -2.71 -10.98 -1.21
N LEU A 76 -3.06 -11.31 0.04
CA LEU A 76 -4.45 -11.48 0.44
C LEU A 76 -5.15 -10.15 0.80
N GLU A 77 -4.36 -9.10 1.03
CA GLU A 77 -4.78 -7.75 1.41
C GLU A 77 -5.91 -7.73 2.47
N PRO A 78 -5.78 -8.43 3.62
CA PRO A 78 -6.79 -8.32 4.68
C PRO A 78 -6.78 -6.94 5.34
N VAL A 79 -5.63 -6.27 5.34
CA VAL A 79 -5.37 -4.91 5.82
C VAL A 79 -4.57 -4.14 4.75
N PRO A 80 -4.53 -2.81 4.80
CA PRO A 80 -3.72 -2.02 3.88
C PRO A 80 -2.23 -2.40 3.94
N ALA A 81 -1.53 -2.31 2.79
CA ALA A 81 -0.13 -2.71 2.69
C ALA A 81 0.81 -2.03 3.70
N TRP A 82 0.55 -0.76 4.05
CA TRP A 82 1.34 -0.04 5.06
C TRP A 82 1.18 -0.65 6.47
N ASN A 83 -0.02 -1.13 6.84
CA ASN A 83 -0.24 -1.80 8.12
C ASN A 83 0.54 -3.11 8.18
N THR A 84 0.56 -3.87 7.07
CA THR A 84 1.33 -5.12 6.96
C THR A 84 2.82 -4.86 7.22
N SER A 85 3.40 -3.86 6.56
CA SER A 85 4.82 -3.50 6.73
C SER A 85 5.15 -3.09 8.16
N VAL A 86 4.32 -2.23 8.78
CA VAL A 86 4.52 -1.83 10.19
C VAL A 86 4.40 -3.03 11.12
N THR A 87 3.40 -3.89 10.91
CA THR A 87 3.20 -5.10 11.75
C THR A 87 4.39 -6.05 11.64
N ALA A 88 4.90 -6.29 10.42
CA ALA A 88 6.08 -7.12 10.22
C ALA A 88 7.31 -6.56 10.96
N ILE A 89 7.54 -5.24 10.88
CA ILE A 89 8.63 -4.59 11.61
C ILE A 89 8.46 -4.71 13.13
N VAL A 90 7.24 -4.53 13.63
CA VAL A 90 6.91 -4.69 15.06
C VAL A 90 7.20 -6.12 15.53
N ILE A 91 6.83 -7.14 14.75
CA ILE A 91 7.13 -8.53 15.08
C ILE A 91 8.64 -8.79 15.06
N LEU A 92 9.38 -8.29 14.07
CA LEU A 92 10.84 -8.41 14.01
C LEU A 92 11.50 -7.78 15.24
N LEU A 93 11.03 -6.59 15.65
CA LEU A 93 11.54 -5.89 16.82
C LEU A 93 11.35 -6.71 18.11
N PHE A 94 10.13 -7.17 18.36
CA PHE A 94 9.80 -7.83 19.63
C PHE A 94 10.27 -9.28 19.70
N CYS A 95 10.52 -9.95 18.56
CA CYS A 95 10.75 -11.39 18.54
C CYS A 95 12.13 -11.84 18.02
N VAL A 96 12.86 -10.98 17.30
CA VAL A 96 14.10 -11.37 16.58
C VAL A 96 15.31 -10.52 16.96
N SER A 97 15.09 -9.36 17.58
CA SER A 97 16.12 -8.35 17.73
C SER A 97 16.81 -8.38 19.12
N ASP A 98 17.89 -7.63 19.37
CA ASP A 98 18.68 -7.64 20.63
C ASP A 98 17.88 -7.32 21.93
N SER A 99 17.11 -6.24 21.96
CA SER A 99 16.01 -5.92 22.90
C SER A 99 14.69 -6.69 22.69
N ALA A 100 14.69 -7.89 22.07
CA ALA A 100 13.49 -8.73 21.97
C ALA A 100 12.94 -9.06 23.37
N LEU A 101 11.65 -9.44 23.43
CA LEU A 101 10.98 -9.86 24.65
C LEU A 101 11.77 -10.99 25.33
N TRP A 102 11.79 -11.00 26.67
CA TRP A 102 12.58 -11.96 27.45
C TRP A 102 12.26 -13.41 27.05
N CYS A 103 10.98 -13.74 26.89
CA CYS A 103 10.49 -15.07 26.51
C CYS A 103 10.95 -15.55 25.13
N MET A 104 11.44 -14.64 24.28
CA MET A 104 11.94 -14.97 22.94
C MET A 104 13.44 -15.28 22.93
N LYS A 105 14.15 -14.94 24.01
CA LYS A 105 15.59 -15.18 24.20
C LYS A 105 15.88 -16.28 25.21
N ASP A 106 15.04 -16.37 26.25
CA ASP A 106 15.22 -17.33 27.33
C ASP A 106 15.00 -18.77 26.83
N GLY A 107 15.85 -19.69 27.27
CA GLY A 107 15.74 -21.13 26.97
C GLY A 107 16.53 -21.63 25.75
N TYR A 108 17.30 -20.77 25.07
CA TYR A 108 18.14 -21.16 23.93
C TYR A 108 19.63 -21.03 24.24
N THR A 109 20.45 -21.91 23.66
CA THR A 109 21.91 -21.74 23.68
C THR A 109 22.33 -20.70 22.64
N PRO A 110 23.46 -19.99 22.81
CA PRO A 110 23.92 -19.00 21.83
C PRO A 110 24.06 -19.56 20.41
N GLU A 111 24.45 -20.84 20.29
CA GLU A 111 24.62 -21.54 19.02
C GLU A 111 23.27 -21.83 18.33
N THR A 112 22.24 -22.19 19.10
CA THR A 112 20.90 -22.48 18.54
C THR A 112 20.09 -21.21 18.27
N LEU A 113 20.24 -20.18 19.10
CA LEU A 113 19.54 -18.91 18.93
C LEU A 113 20.02 -18.16 17.68
N GLY A 114 21.33 -18.16 17.43
CA GLY A 114 21.95 -17.40 16.35
C GLY A 114 22.16 -15.92 16.70
N VAL A 115 22.49 -15.13 15.67
CA VAL A 115 22.82 -13.71 15.81
C VAL A 115 21.54 -12.86 15.81
N LEU A 116 21.24 -12.22 16.94
CA LEU A 116 20.11 -11.29 17.05
C LEU A 116 20.29 -10.07 16.14
N LEU A 117 19.19 -9.62 15.53
CA LEU A 117 19.18 -8.40 14.72
C LEU A 117 19.31 -7.15 15.60
N SER A 118 20.02 -6.12 15.15
CA SER A 118 20.10 -4.87 15.92
C SER A 118 18.80 -4.06 15.78
N HIS A 119 18.21 -3.67 16.92
CA HIS A 119 17.01 -2.83 16.99
C HIS A 119 17.21 -1.52 16.25
N LYS A 120 18.42 -0.96 16.38
CA LYS A 120 18.81 0.28 15.70
C LYS A 120 18.77 0.12 14.18
N LYS A 121 19.21 -1.03 13.66
CA LYS A 121 19.16 -1.33 12.22
C LYS A 121 17.72 -1.49 11.73
N ILE A 122 16.89 -2.21 12.48
CA ILE A 122 15.46 -2.37 12.15
C ILE A 122 14.74 -1.02 12.14
N MET A 123 14.99 -0.18 13.15
CA MET A 123 14.39 1.15 13.24
C MET A 123 14.92 2.12 12.18
N ALA A 124 16.19 1.99 11.79
CA ALA A 124 16.78 2.79 10.72
C ALA A 124 16.05 2.61 9.37
N CYS A 125 15.38 1.47 9.14
CA CYS A 125 14.59 1.26 7.93
C CYS A 125 13.45 2.27 7.76
N PHE A 126 12.94 2.90 8.82
CA PHE A 126 11.92 3.95 8.71
C PHE A 126 12.48 5.29 8.21
N ALA A 127 13.78 5.53 8.41
CA ALA A 127 14.46 6.76 8.05
C ALA A 127 15.45 6.55 6.89
N ASP A 128 15.17 5.56 6.03
CA ASP A 128 15.99 5.29 4.87
C ASP A 128 16.07 6.54 3.95
N PRO A 129 17.25 6.88 3.41
CA PRO A 129 17.41 8.06 2.55
C PRO A 129 16.44 8.09 1.37
N ILE A 130 16.07 6.93 0.83
CA ILE A 130 15.11 6.81 -0.29
C ILE A 130 13.71 7.20 0.19
N ILE A 131 13.29 6.78 1.39
CA ILE A 131 12.01 7.18 1.98
C ILE A 131 11.97 8.70 2.18
N MET A 132 13.03 9.27 2.73
CA MET A 132 13.14 10.73 2.94
C MET A 132 13.08 11.50 1.62
N LEU A 133 13.72 10.98 0.56
CA LEU A 133 13.63 11.53 -0.79
C LEU A 133 12.19 11.52 -1.33
N PHE A 134 11.47 10.41 -1.19
CA PHE A 134 10.07 10.31 -1.61
C PHE A 134 9.16 11.27 -0.83
N ILE A 135 9.36 11.41 0.49
CA ILE A 135 8.61 12.38 1.30
C ILE A 135 8.84 13.80 0.77
N GLY A 136 10.10 14.18 0.53
CA GLY A 136 10.43 15.49 -0.07
C GLY A 136 9.78 15.68 -1.44
N GLY A 137 9.85 14.67 -2.31
CA GLY A 137 9.20 14.66 -3.63
C GLY A 137 7.68 14.83 -3.56
N PHE A 138 7.01 14.14 -2.64
CA PHE A 138 5.57 14.29 -2.45
C PHE A 138 5.18 15.66 -1.91
N ILE A 139 5.96 16.23 -0.98
CA ILE A 139 5.72 17.60 -0.49
C ILE A 139 5.85 18.61 -1.64
N LEU A 140 6.88 18.48 -2.48
CA LEU A 140 7.07 19.33 -3.65
C LEU A 140 5.93 19.18 -4.67
N ALA A 141 5.52 17.94 -4.97
CA ALA A 141 4.40 17.66 -5.87
C ALA A 141 3.08 18.27 -5.36
N ILE A 142 2.78 18.10 -4.07
CA ILE A 142 1.58 18.70 -3.44
C ILE A 142 1.66 20.24 -3.49
N GLY A 143 2.84 20.82 -3.24
CA GLY A 143 3.05 22.27 -3.36
C GLY A 143 2.83 22.79 -4.78
N ALA A 144 3.30 22.06 -5.79
CA ALA A 144 3.08 22.39 -7.20
C ALA A 144 1.60 22.35 -7.58
N THR A 145 0.86 21.31 -7.16
CA THR A 145 -0.58 21.20 -7.40
C THR A 145 -1.38 22.27 -6.64
N LYS A 146 -1.03 22.55 -5.37
CA LYS A 146 -1.73 23.58 -4.57
C LYS A 146 -1.52 25.00 -5.10
N SER A 147 -0.36 25.28 -5.70
CA SER A 147 -0.09 26.57 -6.35
C SER A 147 -0.68 26.69 -7.77
N GLY A 148 -1.21 25.59 -8.31
CA GLY A 148 -1.66 25.49 -9.70
C GLY A 148 -0.52 25.62 -10.73
N LEU A 149 0.72 25.38 -10.30
CA LEU A 149 1.90 25.41 -11.16
C LEU A 149 1.82 24.32 -12.23
N ASP A 150 1.38 23.12 -11.83
CA ASP A 150 1.16 21.97 -12.70
C ASP A 150 0.17 22.29 -13.84
N VAL A 151 -0.96 22.92 -13.53
CA VAL A 151 -1.97 23.36 -14.51
C VAL A 151 -1.43 24.45 -15.44
N LYS A 152 -0.75 25.46 -14.91
CA LYS A 152 -0.17 26.54 -15.72
C LYS A 152 0.90 26.00 -16.67
N LEU A 153 1.78 25.15 -16.17
CA LEU A 153 2.86 24.55 -16.95
C LEU A 153 2.30 23.63 -18.03
N ALA A 154 1.28 22.81 -17.72
CA ALA A 154 0.61 21.97 -18.72
C ALA A 154 0.00 22.79 -19.88
N ARG A 155 -0.65 23.93 -19.58
CA ARG A 155 -1.19 24.81 -20.65
C ARG A 155 -0.11 25.39 -21.55
N VAL A 156 1.03 25.79 -20.98
CA VAL A 156 2.17 26.32 -21.74
C VAL A 156 2.76 25.22 -22.63
N LEU A 157 2.92 24.02 -22.09
CA LEU A 157 3.48 22.87 -22.82
C LEU A 157 2.56 22.35 -23.91
N LEU A 158 1.24 22.51 -23.78
CA LEU A 158 0.26 22.10 -24.81
C LEU A 158 0.11 23.11 -25.96
N LYS A 159 0.45 24.39 -25.74
CA LYS A 159 0.38 25.45 -26.75
C LYS A 159 1.03 25.12 -28.11
N PRO A 160 2.23 24.49 -28.20
CA PRO A 160 2.86 24.17 -29.49
C PRO A 160 2.15 23.08 -30.31
N PHE A 161 1.25 22.28 -29.73
CA PHE A 161 0.61 21.16 -30.42
C PHE A 161 -0.56 21.56 -31.33
N GLY A 162 -0.93 22.86 -31.36
CA GLY A 162 -1.92 23.40 -32.30
C GLY A 162 -3.34 22.91 -32.05
N THR A 163 -4.15 22.82 -33.11
CA THR A 163 -5.59 22.48 -33.05
C THR A 163 -5.97 21.18 -33.76
N LYS A 164 -5.02 20.53 -34.46
CA LYS A 164 -5.27 19.22 -35.10
C LYS A 164 -5.39 18.13 -34.03
N SER A 165 -6.47 17.34 -34.08
CA SER A 165 -6.80 16.33 -33.06
C SER A 165 -5.65 15.36 -32.75
N GLU A 166 -4.93 14.90 -33.78
CA GLU A 166 -3.79 13.98 -33.66
C GLU A 166 -2.62 14.61 -32.87
N ASN A 167 -2.26 15.86 -33.20
CA ASN A 167 -1.17 16.57 -32.54
C ASN A 167 -1.54 16.94 -31.10
N VAL A 168 -2.79 17.31 -30.86
CA VAL A 168 -3.31 17.62 -29.52
C VAL A 168 -3.26 16.38 -28.63
N LEU A 169 -3.70 15.22 -29.14
CA LEU A 169 -3.62 13.95 -28.42
C LEU A 169 -2.16 13.57 -28.09
N LEU A 170 -1.27 13.70 -29.07
CA LEU A 170 0.16 13.45 -28.87
C LEU A 170 0.76 14.40 -27.82
N GLY A 171 0.37 15.67 -27.85
CA GLY A 171 0.73 16.65 -26.83
C GLY A 171 0.26 16.24 -25.43
N PHE A 172 -0.98 15.74 -25.31
CA PHE A 172 -1.48 15.23 -24.04
C PHE A 172 -0.68 14.02 -23.53
N LEU A 173 -0.36 13.05 -24.39
CA LEU A 173 0.43 11.89 -23.98
C LEU A 173 1.83 12.28 -23.52
N LEU A 174 2.51 13.17 -24.26
CA LEU A 174 3.85 13.65 -23.89
C LEU A 174 3.85 14.46 -22.59
N VAL A 175 2.90 15.38 -22.45
CA VAL A 175 2.79 16.20 -21.24
C VAL A 175 2.42 15.32 -20.05
N THR A 176 1.50 14.36 -20.20
CA THR A 176 1.17 13.38 -19.15
C THR A 176 2.40 12.58 -18.74
N GLY A 177 3.17 12.06 -19.69
CA GLY A 177 4.40 11.31 -19.43
C GLY A 177 5.42 12.14 -18.67
N LEU A 178 5.64 13.39 -19.09
CA LEU A 178 6.56 14.32 -18.41
C LEU A 178 6.12 14.58 -16.96
N PHE A 179 4.85 14.92 -16.74
CA PHE A 179 4.34 15.17 -15.39
C PHE A 179 4.35 13.91 -14.52
N SER A 180 4.12 12.72 -15.09
CA SER A 180 4.16 11.44 -14.36
C SER A 180 5.53 11.09 -13.78
N MET A 181 6.62 11.71 -14.27
CA MET A 181 7.96 11.52 -13.72
C MET A 181 8.20 12.33 -12.43
N PHE A 182 7.45 13.43 -12.23
CA PHE A 182 7.66 14.36 -11.12
C PHE A 182 6.49 14.39 -10.13
N LEU A 183 5.28 14.09 -10.59
CA LEU A 183 4.07 13.99 -9.78
C LEU A 183 3.70 12.52 -9.58
N SER A 184 3.02 12.22 -8.47
CA SER A 184 2.44 10.89 -8.28
C SER A 184 1.46 10.56 -9.40
N ASN A 185 1.45 9.30 -9.86
CA ASN A 185 0.56 8.84 -10.95
C ASN A 185 -0.91 9.22 -10.73
N THR A 186 -1.39 9.13 -9.48
CA THR A 186 -2.75 9.51 -9.10
C THR A 186 -3.03 11.01 -9.26
N ALA A 187 -2.08 11.86 -8.88
CA ALA A 187 -2.19 13.31 -9.04
C ALA A 187 -2.17 13.71 -10.53
N THR A 188 -1.27 13.11 -11.31
CA THR A 188 -1.18 13.34 -12.76
C THR A 188 -2.47 12.91 -13.46
N ALA A 189 -3.05 11.76 -13.10
CA ALA A 189 -4.31 11.30 -13.66
C ALA A 189 -5.49 12.24 -13.32
N ALA A 190 -5.58 12.70 -12.07
CA ALA A 190 -6.63 13.66 -11.66
C ALA A 190 -6.50 14.99 -12.42
N MET A 191 -5.28 15.51 -12.55
CA MET A 191 -5.00 16.71 -13.35
C MET A 191 -5.42 16.49 -14.81
N MET A 192 -4.96 15.42 -15.44
CA MET A 192 -5.26 15.14 -16.85
C MET A 192 -6.76 14.96 -17.09
N LEU A 193 -7.50 14.32 -16.18
CA LEU A 193 -8.96 14.20 -16.28
C LEU A 193 -9.63 15.58 -16.36
N THR A 194 -9.21 16.53 -15.53
CA THR A 194 -9.75 17.90 -15.57
C THR A 194 -9.37 18.66 -16.83
N PHE A 195 -8.22 18.37 -17.44
CA PHE A 195 -7.78 18.96 -18.71
C PHE A 195 -8.47 18.35 -19.93
N LEU A 196 -8.69 17.04 -19.93
CA LEU A 196 -9.29 16.31 -21.04
C LEU A 196 -10.79 16.57 -21.15
N ALA A 197 -11.49 16.77 -20.03
CA ALA A 197 -12.93 16.98 -19.99
C ALA A 197 -13.46 18.06 -20.97
N PRO A 198 -12.92 19.30 -21.02
CA PRO A 198 -13.36 20.31 -21.98
C PRO A 198 -13.02 19.97 -23.43
N VAL A 199 -11.87 19.31 -23.68
CA VAL A 199 -11.45 18.92 -25.03
C VAL A 199 -12.35 17.82 -25.58
N LEU A 200 -12.62 16.79 -24.78
CA LEU A 200 -13.53 15.71 -25.15
C LEU A 200 -14.96 16.20 -25.42
N LYS A 201 -15.42 17.23 -24.69
CA LYS A 201 -16.72 17.86 -24.93
C LYS A 201 -16.79 18.62 -26.25
N SER A 202 -15.65 19.09 -26.76
CA SER A 202 -15.57 19.85 -28.01
C SER A 202 -15.42 18.96 -29.26
N LEU A 203 -15.17 17.66 -29.08
CA LEU A 203 -15.10 16.71 -30.20
C LEU A 203 -16.53 16.39 -30.69
N PRO A 204 -16.80 16.48 -32.01
CA PRO A 204 -18.08 16.09 -32.57
C PRO A 204 -18.30 14.58 -32.34
N ALA A 205 -19.55 14.15 -32.20
CA ALA A 205 -19.89 12.73 -31.97
C ALA A 205 -19.47 11.77 -33.11
N ASN A 206 -19.00 12.33 -34.23
CA ASN A 206 -18.60 11.60 -35.43
C ASN A 206 -17.10 11.86 -35.73
N GLY A 207 -16.22 11.05 -35.13
CA GLY A 207 -14.80 10.91 -35.53
C GLY A 207 -13.84 11.94 -34.98
#